data_AF-A0A940TGL0-F1
#
_entry.id   AF-A0A940TGL0-F1
#
_cell.length_a   1.000
_cell.length_b   1.000
_cell.length_c   1.000
_cell.angle_alpha   90.00
_cell.angle_beta   90.00
_cell.angle_gamma   90.00
#
_symmetry.space_group_name_H-M   'P 1'
#
loop_
_entity.id
_entity.type
_entity.pdbx_description
1 polymer ?
#
loop_
_entity_poly.entity_id
_entity_poly.type
_entity_poly.pdbx_seq_one_letter_code
_entity_poly.pdbx_strand_id
1 'polypeptide(L)'
;MKKNIWKIIIAGAVTLSPITFPQFADTSDTELFDNKINIVNASIVDSGDCGTEEHESELTWSLDSDGVLRVSGYGSMNDYSGFNVCPWENHKDQIKKIIIDYGITNIGGHAFEKCEKLSSVSIPNTITNIGDCTFRDCTDLTSVVIPDSVTVIGKAAFYCCSSLSSVTILGDDINIGLWTFDKTPWIEEKQKENPLVIVNNTLILGVTCSGDVIIPDNVTRICDYAFLQANLLNSVIIPESVKNIGEFAFCDCKRLKSVIISEGITNIKEYTFGYCDSLLSVTLPDSLTNIDPYAFSSCDELVSVTIPGNVSNIGDGAFNDCWNLASVFFESSKPAELGSAVFGKPSDKLTIYVPADKIENYKNATEWDYYADIISASPSSASPSDNETLTYKMGDFDGDGKVDITDLSALSLYLIGDREFTEAQIKAADVTGDGNTDLADLAHFKQFLSKKTEKFDAE
;
A
#
# COMPACT_ATOMS: atom_id res chain seq x y z
N MET A 1 17.89 -46.80 -15.73
CA MET A 1 18.67 -46.42 -14.53
C MET A 1 18.52 -44.91 -14.39
N LYS A 2 17.98 -44.29 -13.34
CA LYS A 2 17.75 -44.65 -11.94
C LYS A 2 16.32 -44.24 -11.52
N LYS A 3 15.78 -45.02 -10.58
CA LYS A 3 14.60 -44.75 -9.76
C LYS A 3 14.80 -43.48 -8.92
N ASN A 4 13.73 -42.75 -8.63
CA ASN A 4 13.46 -42.33 -7.25
C ASN A 4 11.96 -42.35 -6.97
N ILE A 5 11.64 -42.94 -5.82
CA ILE A 5 10.34 -43.40 -5.35
C ILE A 5 9.93 -42.44 -4.24
N TRP A 6 8.71 -41.93 -4.27
CA TRP A 6 8.02 -41.47 -3.06
C TRP A 6 6.78 -42.34 -2.84
N LYS A 7 6.81 -43.12 -1.76
CA LYS A 7 5.66 -43.84 -1.21
C LYS A 7 4.97 -42.92 -0.22
N ILE A 8 3.70 -42.61 -0.45
CA ILE A 8 2.78 -42.16 0.61
C ILE A 8 1.77 -43.28 0.82
N ILE A 9 1.65 -43.72 2.08
CA ILE A 9 0.65 -44.67 2.55
C ILE A 9 -0.62 -43.86 2.85
N ILE A 10 -1.72 -44.15 2.16
CA ILE A 10 -3.07 -43.73 2.59
C ILE A 10 -3.85 -45.00 2.93
N ALA A 11 -4.20 -45.13 4.21
CA ALA A 11 -5.23 -46.03 4.71
C ALA A 11 -6.54 -45.24 4.83
N GLY A 12 -7.64 -45.80 4.34
CA GLY A 12 -8.98 -45.23 4.55
C GLY A 12 -9.81 -45.20 3.27
N ALA A 13 -10.56 -46.27 3.04
CA ALA A 13 -11.46 -46.47 1.92
C ALA A 13 -12.71 -45.57 1.99
N VAL A 14 -13.18 -45.03 0.86
CA VAL A 14 -14.58 -45.10 0.38
C VAL A 14 -14.60 -45.03 -1.16
N THR A 15 -15.50 -45.79 -1.73
CA THR A 15 -15.67 -46.26 -3.12
C THR A 15 -16.11 -45.23 -4.17
N LEU A 16 -15.50 -45.26 -5.36
CA LEU A 16 -16.16 -44.92 -6.64
C LEU A 16 -15.66 -45.88 -7.75
N SER A 17 -16.60 -46.34 -8.58
CA SER A 17 -16.47 -47.35 -9.64
C SER A 17 -15.44 -47.00 -10.72
N PRO A 18 -14.79 -47.99 -11.38
CA PRO A 18 -13.77 -47.72 -12.38
C PRO A 18 -14.39 -47.19 -13.69
N ILE A 19 -14.03 -45.97 -14.07
CA ILE A 19 -14.19 -45.51 -15.46
C ILE A 19 -13.06 -46.17 -16.26
N THR A 20 -13.44 -47.10 -17.14
CA THR A 20 -12.57 -47.74 -18.12
C THR A 20 -12.17 -46.74 -19.20
N PHE A 21 -10.86 -46.48 -19.35
CA PHE A 21 -10.31 -45.82 -20.54
C PHE A 21 -10.42 -46.74 -21.75
N PRO A 22 -10.92 -46.30 -22.92
CA PRO A 22 -10.87 -47.11 -24.12
C PRO A 22 -9.43 -47.20 -24.62
N GLN A 23 -9.02 -48.45 -24.81
CA GLN A 23 -7.82 -48.90 -25.48
C GLN A 23 -7.80 -48.35 -26.92
N PHE A 24 -6.70 -47.71 -27.35
CA PHE A 24 -6.51 -47.33 -28.75
C PHE A 24 -6.53 -48.59 -29.61
N ALA A 25 -7.58 -48.71 -30.42
CA ALA A 25 -7.68 -49.68 -31.51
C ALA A 25 -7.44 -48.95 -32.82
N ASP A 26 -6.44 -49.45 -33.53
CA ASP A 26 -6.14 -49.21 -34.94
C ASP A 26 -7.29 -49.74 -35.80
N THR A 27 -8.05 -48.86 -36.45
CA THR A 27 -8.81 -49.20 -37.67
C THR A 27 -8.94 -47.97 -38.56
N SER A 28 -8.40 -48.12 -39.77
CA SER A 28 -8.72 -47.36 -40.97
C SER A 28 -10.23 -47.31 -41.21
N ASP A 29 -10.85 -46.15 -40.97
CA ASP A 29 -12.14 -45.79 -41.57
C ASP A 29 -12.10 -44.30 -41.94
N THR A 30 -11.71 -44.07 -43.19
CA THR A 30 -11.86 -42.82 -43.91
C THR A 30 -13.31 -42.70 -44.37
N GLU A 31 -14.16 -41.99 -43.62
CA GLU A 31 -15.34 -41.24 -44.11
C GLU A 31 -16.23 -40.81 -42.93
N LEU A 32 -16.10 -39.54 -42.51
CA LEU A 32 -17.11 -38.68 -41.85
C LEU A 32 -16.39 -37.66 -40.96
N PHE A 33 -15.92 -36.55 -41.53
CA PHE A 33 -15.87 -35.22 -40.90
C PHE A 33 -15.48 -34.19 -41.98
N ASP A 34 -16.34 -34.03 -42.97
CA ASP A 34 -16.25 -32.94 -43.95
C ASP A 34 -17.01 -31.70 -43.43
N ASN A 35 -16.78 -31.35 -42.16
CA ASN A 35 -17.06 -30.01 -41.67
C ASN A 35 -15.82 -29.19 -42.01
N LYS A 36 -15.90 -28.44 -43.12
CA LYS A 36 -15.02 -27.32 -43.41
C LYS A 36 -15.05 -26.33 -42.24
N ILE A 37 -14.18 -26.55 -41.25
CA ILE A 37 -13.64 -25.45 -40.47
C ILE A 37 -12.81 -24.68 -41.50
N ASN A 38 -13.31 -23.51 -41.93
CA ASN A 38 -12.47 -22.51 -42.56
C ASN A 38 -11.45 -22.06 -41.50
N ILE A 39 -10.40 -22.86 -41.31
CA ILE A 39 -9.19 -22.38 -40.67
C ILE A 39 -8.55 -21.50 -41.73
N VAL A 40 -8.88 -20.21 -41.68
CA VAL A 40 -8.00 -19.20 -42.26
C VAL A 40 -6.74 -19.31 -41.39
N ASN A 41 -5.76 -20.08 -41.83
CA ASN A 41 -4.47 -20.10 -41.16
C ASN A 41 -3.88 -18.71 -41.36
N ALA A 42 -4.02 -17.85 -40.36
CA ALA A 42 -3.31 -16.58 -40.33
C ALA A 42 -1.82 -16.90 -40.49
N SER A 43 -1.20 -16.29 -41.50
CA SER A 43 0.22 -16.51 -41.76
C SER A 43 1.04 -15.70 -40.78
N ILE A 44 2.13 -16.27 -40.26
CA ILE A 44 3.09 -15.51 -39.46
C ILE A 44 3.71 -14.41 -40.33
N VAL A 45 3.58 -13.17 -39.88
CA VAL A 45 4.12 -11.94 -40.47
C VAL A 45 5.56 -11.74 -40.02
N ASP A 46 5.84 -11.95 -38.74
CA ASP A 46 7.17 -11.81 -38.16
C ASP A 46 7.28 -12.60 -36.85
N SER A 47 8.50 -12.89 -36.41
CA SER A 47 8.78 -13.65 -35.19
C SER A 47 10.23 -13.46 -34.73
N GLY A 48 10.50 -13.69 -33.45
CA GLY A 48 11.85 -13.67 -32.91
C GLY A 48 11.89 -13.98 -31.42
N ASP A 49 12.97 -13.55 -30.77
CA ASP A 49 13.23 -13.78 -29.35
C ASP A 49 12.82 -12.57 -28.49
N CYS A 50 12.46 -12.81 -27.22
CA CYS A 50 12.02 -11.75 -26.29
C CYS A 50 12.35 -12.00 -24.80
N GLY A 51 13.14 -13.03 -24.50
CA GLY A 51 13.58 -13.34 -23.13
C GLY A 51 14.77 -12.51 -22.66
N THR A 52 15.01 -12.47 -21.34
CA THR A 52 16.22 -11.86 -20.74
C THR A 52 17.51 -12.49 -21.22
N GLU A 53 18.69 -11.88 -21.02
CA GLU A 53 19.98 -12.50 -21.43
C GLU A 53 20.15 -13.95 -20.90
N GLU A 54 19.61 -14.26 -19.72
CA GLU A 54 19.60 -15.63 -19.15
C GLU A 54 18.63 -16.60 -19.85
N HIS A 55 17.63 -16.09 -20.57
CA HIS A 55 16.50 -16.83 -21.18
C HIS A 55 16.23 -16.42 -22.64
N GLU A 56 17.18 -15.75 -23.32
CA GLU A 56 16.95 -15.08 -24.59
C GLU A 56 16.55 -16.07 -25.70
N SER A 57 16.96 -17.35 -25.56
CA SER A 57 16.60 -18.45 -26.47
C SER A 57 15.38 -19.30 -26.06
N GLU A 58 14.76 -19.01 -24.91
CA GLU A 58 13.64 -19.81 -24.37
C GLU A 58 12.27 -19.10 -24.47
N LEU A 59 12.26 -17.77 -24.60
CA LEU A 59 11.05 -16.99 -24.91
C LEU A 59 11.09 -16.46 -26.34
N THR A 60 10.06 -16.81 -27.09
CA THR A 60 9.85 -16.40 -28.47
C THR A 60 8.55 -15.63 -28.61
N TRP A 61 8.45 -14.83 -29.67
CA TRP A 61 7.22 -14.18 -30.09
C TRP A 61 6.93 -14.46 -31.56
N SER A 62 5.65 -14.40 -31.91
CA SER A 62 5.19 -14.42 -33.30
C SER A 62 4.01 -13.49 -33.48
N LEU A 63 3.95 -12.80 -34.60
CA LEU A 63 2.82 -11.97 -35.02
C LEU A 63 2.20 -12.58 -36.26
N ASP A 64 0.89 -12.81 -36.25
CA ASP A 64 0.17 -13.29 -37.42
C ASP A 64 -0.51 -12.18 -38.23
N SER A 65 -1.00 -12.53 -39.42
CA SER A 65 -1.67 -11.62 -40.35
C SER A 65 -2.99 -11.03 -39.83
N ASP A 66 -3.56 -11.62 -38.78
CA ASP A 66 -4.79 -11.12 -38.16
C ASP A 66 -4.49 -10.05 -37.10
N GLY A 67 -3.23 -9.93 -36.69
CA GLY A 67 -2.75 -9.00 -35.68
C GLY A 67 -2.68 -9.62 -34.28
N VAL A 68 -2.56 -10.95 -34.18
CA VAL A 68 -2.36 -11.63 -32.91
C VAL A 68 -0.86 -11.75 -32.66
N LEU A 69 -0.39 -11.07 -31.62
CA LEU A 69 0.96 -11.26 -31.07
C LEU A 69 0.90 -12.36 -30.01
N ARG A 70 1.63 -13.46 -30.22
CA ARG A 70 1.74 -14.57 -29.29
C ARG A 70 3.15 -14.62 -28.70
N VAL A 71 3.26 -14.57 -27.38
CA VAL A 71 4.51 -14.77 -26.65
C VAL A 71 4.49 -16.18 -26.05
N SER A 72 5.52 -16.98 -26.33
CA SER A 72 5.60 -18.41 -26.01
C SER A 72 6.95 -18.75 -25.41
N GLY A 73 6.99 -19.65 -24.44
CA GLY A 73 8.25 -20.05 -23.79
C GLY A 73 8.13 -20.18 -22.28
N TYR A 74 9.27 -20.13 -21.60
CA TYR A 74 9.36 -20.22 -20.14
C TYR A 74 10.33 -19.17 -19.58
N GLY A 75 9.98 -18.57 -18.46
CA GLY A 75 10.81 -17.57 -17.77
C GLY A 75 10.32 -16.14 -17.93
N SER A 76 11.25 -15.19 -17.93
CA SER A 76 10.94 -13.75 -17.85
C SER A 76 11.15 -13.05 -19.19
N MET A 77 10.18 -12.20 -19.58
CA MET A 77 10.39 -11.25 -20.67
C MET A 77 11.40 -10.17 -20.28
N ASN A 78 12.14 -9.67 -21.27
CA ASN A 78 13.00 -8.49 -21.15
C ASN A 78 12.21 -7.23 -20.73
N ASP A 79 12.86 -6.34 -19.98
CA ASP A 79 12.38 -4.97 -19.75
C ASP A 79 12.83 -4.06 -20.89
N TYR A 80 11.90 -3.33 -21.51
CA TYR A 80 12.13 -2.50 -22.70
C TYR A 80 12.14 -1.00 -22.39
N SER A 81 12.68 -0.62 -21.22
CA SER A 81 12.91 0.78 -20.84
C SER A 81 14.20 1.37 -21.44
N GLY A 82 14.24 2.71 -21.54
CA GLY A 82 15.43 3.44 -21.97
C GLY A 82 15.78 3.21 -23.46
N PHE A 83 16.94 2.60 -23.71
CA PHE A 83 17.42 2.29 -25.08
C PHE A 83 17.03 0.87 -25.55
N ASN A 84 16.47 0.04 -24.67
CA ASN A 84 16.05 -1.30 -25.05
C ASN A 84 14.67 -1.24 -25.70
N VAL A 85 14.57 -1.67 -26.95
CA VAL A 85 13.35 -1.54 -27.76
C VAL A 85 12.70 -2.92 -27.89
N CYS A 86 11.38 -2.99 -27.75
CA CYS A 86 10.67 -4.25 -27.86
C CYS A 86 10.82 -4.85 -29.29
N PRO A 87 10.92 -6.18 -29.44
CA PRO A 87 11.17 -6.82 -30.74
C PRO A 87 10.11 -6.52 -31.81
N TRP A 88 8.88 -6.23 -31.41
CA TRP A 88 7.75 -5.93 -32.28
C TRP A 88 7.49 -4.43 -32.46
N GLU A 89 8.46 -3.55 -32.17
CA GLU A 89 8.29 -2.08 -32.24
C GLU A 89 7.70 -1.60 -33.58
N ASN A 90 8.20 -2.13 -34.69
CA ASN A 90 7.75 -1.74 -36.04
C ASN A 90 6.37 -2.31 -36.41
N HIS A 91 5.76 -3.11 -35.54
CA HIS A 91 4.48 -3.77 -35.78
C HIS A 91 3.38 -3.34 -34.80
N LYS A 92 3.64 -2.39 -33.89
CA LYS A 92 2.65 -1.93 -32.89
C LYS A 92 1.31 -1.52 -33.49
N ASP A 93 1.31 -0.88 -34.65
CA ASP A 93 0.10 -0.46 -35.39
C ASP A 93 -0.73 -1.64 -35.96
N GLN A 94 -0.24 -2.87 -35.87
CA GLN A 94 -0.90 -4.08 -36.39
C GLN A 94 -1.41 -4.99 -35.25
N ILE A 95 -0.89 -4.82 -34.03
CA ILE A 95 -1.22 -5.68 -32.89
C ILE A 95 -2.62 -5.35 -32.38
N LYS A 96 -3.54 -6.31 -32.52
CA LYS A 96 -4.94 -6.22 -32.07
C LYS A 96 -5.23 -7.08 -30.85
N LYS A 97 -4.46 -8.14 -30.66
CA LYS A 97 -4.61 -9.10 -29.57
C LYS A 97 -3.26 -9.61 -29.12
N ILE A 98 -3.09 -9.75 -27.82
CA ILE A 98 -1.91 -10.39 -27.22
C ILE A 98 -2.32 -11.69 -26.53
N ILE A 99 -1.55 -12.74 -26.76
CA ILE A 99 -1.67 -14.02 -26.07
C ILE A 99 -0.33 -14.34 -25.42
N ILE A 100 -0.30 -14.40 -24.09
CA ILE A 100 0.86 -14.82 -23.31
C ILE A 100 0.62 -16.26 -22.90
N ASP A 101 1.53 -17.15 -23.27
CA ASP A 101 1.43 -18.57 -22.94
C ASP A 101 1.83 -18.89 -21.51
N TYR A 102 1.32 -20.02 -21.03
CA TYR A 102 1.77 -20.65 -19.79
C TYR A 102 3.28 -20.91 -19.81
N GLY A 103 3.92 -20.65 -18.67
CA GLY A 103 5.37 -20.85 -18.48
C GLY A 103 6.13 -19.56 -18.32
N ILE A 104 5.58 -18.46 -18.84
CA ILE A 104 6.11 -17.11 -18.65
C ILE A 104 5.75 -16.63 -17.24
N THR A 105 6.72 -16.06 -16.53
CA THR A 105 6.60 -15.61 -15.13
C THR A 105 6.56 -14.10 -14.97
N ASN A 106 7.11 -13.35 -15.92
CA ASN A 106 7.22 -11.90 -15.84
C ASN A 106 6.92 -11.24 -17.19
N ILE A 107 6.09 -10.20 -17.16
CA ILE A 107 5.87 -9.30 -18.30
C ILE A 107 6.74 -8.07 -18.11
N GLY A 108 7.70 -7.83 -19.01
CA GLY A 108 8.63 -6.72 -18.89
C GLY A 108 7.99 -5.34 -19.06
N GLY A 109 8.68 -4.33 -18.53
CA GLY A 109 8.28 -2.94 -18.69
C GLY A 109 8.28 -2.51 -20.15
N HIS A 110 7.37 -1.60 -20.51
CA HIS A 110 7.19 -1.03 -21.86
C HIS A 110 6.91 -2.04 -23.00
N ALA A 111 6.74 -3.33 -22.70
CA ALA A 111 6.64 -4.40 -23.70
C ALA A 111 5.54 -4.17 -24.74
N PHE A 112 4.38 -3.64 -24.35
CA PHE A 112 3.26 -3.39 -25.25
C PHE A 112 2.83 -1.92 -25.26
N GLU A 113 3.71 -1.00 -24.82
CA GLU A 113 3.43 0.44 -24.84
C GLU A 113 3.07 0.89 -26.26
N LYS A 114 2.00 1.68 -26.40
CA LYS A 114 1.47 2.25 -27.65
C LYS A 114 1.07 1.20 -28.69
N CYS A 115 0.70 -0.01 -28.27
CA CYS A 115 -0.11 -0.89 -29.13
C CYS A 115 -1.54 -0.36 -29.19
N GLU A 116 -1.77 0.75 -29.89
CA GLU A 116 -3.03 1.53 -29.84
C GLU A 116 -4.26 0.71 -30.28
N LYS A 117 -4.08 -0.25 -31.19
CA LYS A 117 -5.15 -1.14 -31.68
C LYS A 117 -5.39 -2.37 -30.81
N LEU A 118 -4.63 -2.54 -29.72
CA LEU A 118 -4.75 -3.68 -28.84
C LEU A 118 -6.12 -3.66 -28.15
N SER A 119 -7.00 -4.57 -28.56
CA SER A 119 -8.36 -4.68 -28.03
C SER A 119 -8.50 -5.69 -26.89
N SER A 120 -7.59 -6.66 -26.81
CA SER A 120 -7.62 -7.72 -25.79
C SER A 120 -6.25 -8.31 -25.50
N VAL A 121 -6.03 -8.70 -24.25
CA VAL A 121 -4.83 -9.41 -23.79
C VAL A 121 -5.24 -10.63 -22.96
N SER A 122 -4.53 -11.75 -23.14
CA SER A 122 -4.66 -12.96 -22.33
C SER A 122 -3.43 -13.13 -21.45
N ILE A 123 -3.61 -13.03 -20.12
CA ILE A 123 -2.55 -13.14 -19.12
C ILE A 123 -2.76 -14.46 -18.34
N PRO A 124 -1.82 -15.42 -18.39
CA PRO A 124 -1.95 -16.71 -17.71
C PRO A 124 -1.58 -16.59 -16.22
N ASN A 125 -2.05 -17.54 -15.41
CA ASN A 125 -1.78 -17.59 -13.96
C ASN A 125 -0.35 -18.04 -13.59
N THR A 126 0.58 -18.04 -14.54
CA THR A 126 2.02 -18.18 -14.27
C THR A 126 2.70 -16.84 -14.08
N ILE A 127 2.06 -15.73 -14.48
CA ILE A 127 2.60 -14.37 -14.36
C ILE A 127 2.52 -13.91 -12.92
N THR A 128 3.65 -13.49 -12.36
CA THR A 128 3.74 -12.92 -11.01
C THR A 128 3.95 -11.40 -11.04
N ASN A 129 4.48 -10.85 -12.14
CA ASN A 129 4.76 -9.43 -12.27
C ASN A 129 4.38 -8.89 -13.66
N ILE A 130 3.75 -7.72 -13.66
CA ILE A 130 3.49 -6.88 -14.85
C ILE A 130 4.34 -5.62 -14.69
N GLY A 131 5.27 -5.38 -15.60
CA GLY A 131 6.24 -4.28 -15.50
C GLY A 131 5.64 -2.87 -15.68
N ASP A 132 6.53 -1.89 -15.54
CA ASP A 132 6.19 -0.48 -15.69
C ASP A 132 5.79 -0.15 -17.13
N CYS A 133 4.77 0.70 -17.30
CA CYS A 133 4.29 1.16 -18.62
C CYS A 133 3.93 0.04 -19.62
N THR A 134 3.75 -1.21 -19.19
CA THR A 134 3.60 -2.37 -20.08
C THR A 134 2.52 -2.20 -21.16
N PHE A 135 1.35 -1.66 -20.82
CA PHE A 135 0.23 -1.39 -21.73
C PHE A 135 -0.09 0.10 -21.83
N ARG A 136 0.88 0.97 -21.52
CA ARG A 136 0.69 2.43 -21.59
C ARG A 136 0.24 2.85 -23.00
N ASP A 137 -0.74 3.74 -23.09
CA ASP A 137 -1.33 4.21 -24.36
C ASP A 137 -1.93 3.08 -25.25
N CYS A 138 -2.35 1.93 -24.69
CA CYS A 138 -3.18 0.96 -25.42
C CYS A 138 -4.64 1.43 -25.48
N THR A 139 -4.91 2.36 -26.38
CA THR A 139 -6.16 3.14 -26.41
C THR A 139 -7.41 2.35 -26.78
N ASP A 140 -7.31 1.25 -27.53
CA ASP A 140 -8.44 0.36 -27.84
C ASP A 140 -8.67 -0.75 -26.79
N LEU A 141 -7.83 -0.87 -25.75
CA LEU A 141 -7.96 -1.94 -24.76
C LEU A 141 -9.17 -1.66 -23.87
N THR A 142 -10.19 -2.51 -23.97
CA THR A 142 -11.49 -2.28 -23.29
C THR A 142 -11.61 -2.97 -21.94
N SER A 143 -10.98 -4.13 -21.79
CA SER A 143 -11.02 -4.92 -20.56
C SER A 143 -9.74 -5.71 -20.33
N VAL A 144 -9.41 -5.91 -19.06
CA VAL A 144 -8.30 -6.79 -18.65
C VAL A 144 -8.68 -7.62 -17.43
N VAL A 145 -8.23 -8.87 -17.43
CA VAL A 145 -8.31 -9.76 -16.26
C VAL A 145 -6.88 -10.01 -15.77
N ILE A 146 -6.62 -9.60 -14.54
CA ILE A 146 -5.34 -9.80 -13.84
C ILE A 146 -5.49 -11.07 -12.99
N PRO A 147 -4.74 -12.14 -13.26
CA PRO A 147 -4.85 -13.39 -12.52
C PRO A 147 -4.37 -13.26 -11.07
N ASP A 148 -4.79 -14.19 -10.22
CA ASP A 148 -4.49 -14.25 -8.79
C ASP A 148 -3.00 -14.47 -8.48
N SER A 149 -2.25 -14.99 -9.44
CA SER A 149 -0.80 -15.15 -9.37
C SER A 149 -0.03 -13.83 -9.41
N VAL A 150 -0.62 -12.74 -9.90
CA VAL A 150 0.07 -11.45 -10.04
C VAL A 150 0.18 -10.76 -8.68
N THR A 151 1.40 -10.55 -8.24
CA THR A 151 1.70 -9.88 -6.96
C THR A 151 2.08 -8.41 -7.14
N VAL A 152 2.51 -8.02 -8.35
CA VAL A 152 2.95 -6.65 -8.67
C VAL A 152 2.42 -6.22 -10.05
N ILE A 153 1.86 -5.01 -10.10
CA ILE A 153 1.58 -4.27 -11.33
C ILE A 153 2.37 -2.96 -11.29
N GLY A 154 3.25 -2.77 -12.25
CA GLY A 154 4.18 -1.65 -12.31
C GLY A 154 3.51 -0.29 -12.50
N LYS A 155 4.32 0.74 -12.30
CA LYS A 155 3.95 2.15 -12.48
C LYS A 155 3.43 2.37 -13.89
N ALA A 156 2.30 3.07 -14.00
CA ALA A 156 1.69 3.45 -15.27
C ALA A 156 1.43 2.28 -16.25
N ALA A 157 1.34 1.02 -15.76
CA ALA A 157 1.21 -0.15 -16.61
C ALA A 157 -0.01 -0.12 -17.55
N PHE A 158 -1.12 0.53 -17.18
CA PHE A 158 -2.30 0.76 -18.02
C PHE A 158 -2.62 2.25 -18.19
N TYR A 159 -1.62 3.12 -18.01
CA TYR A 159 -1.77 4.56 -18.13
C TYR A 159 -2.31 4.95 -19.51
N CYS A 160 -3.32 5.82 -19.55
CA CYS A 160 -3.89 6.33 -20.80
C CYS A 160 -4.46 5.22 -21.72
N CYS A 161 -4.86 4.07 -21.15
CA CYS A 161 -5.75 3.14 -21.84
C CYS A 161 -7.17 3.73 -21.89
N SER A 162 -7.39 4.65 -22.81
CA SER A 162 -8.57 5.52 -22.84
C SER A 162 -9.92 4.82 -23.09
N SER A 163 -9.90 3.55 -23.50
CA SER A 163 -11.12 2.71 -23.60
C SER A 163 -11.27 1.70 -22.46
N LEU A 164 -10.31 1.62 -21.52
CA LEU A 164 -10.28 0.59 -20.47
C LEU A 164 -11.35 0.89 -19.42
N SER A 165 -12.48 0.21 -19.54
CA SER A 165 -13.68 0.40 -18.71
C SER A 165 -13.95 -0.76 -17.77
N SER A 166 -13.29 -1.92 -17.97
CA SER A 166 -13.47 -3.11 -17.14
C SER A 166 -12.14 -3.72 -16.74
N VAL A 167 -11.73 -3.53 -15.49
CA VAL A 167 -10.58 -4.22 -14.88
C VAL A 167 -11.10 -5.22 -13.85
N THR A 168 -10.66 -6.47 -13.95
CA THR A 168 -10.89 -7.50 -12.94
C THR A 168 -9.55 -7.93 -12.36
N ILE A 169 -9.39 -7.83 -11.05
CA ILE A 169 -8.20 -8.31 -10.33
C ILE A 169 -8.65 -9.51 -9.49
N LEU A 170 -8.03 -10.67 -9.70
CA LEU A 170 -8.40 -11.92 -9.01
C LEU A 170 -7.56 -12.17 -7.75
N GLY A 171 -6.40 -11.52 -7.62
CA GLY A 171 -5.52 -11.63 -6.45
C GLY A 171 -5.89 -10.66 -5.34
N ASP A 172 -5.58 -11.07 -4.11
CA ASP A 172 -5.57 -10.22 -2.92
C ASP A 172 -4.13 -9.71 -2.67
N ASP A 173 -3.98 -8.62 -1.91
CA ASP A 173 -2.68 -8.07 -1.48
C ASP A 173 -1.69 -7.69 -2.61
N ILE A 174 -2.20 -7.38 -3.80
CA ILE A 174 -1.41 -6.93 -4.95
C ILE A 174 -0.76 -5.55 -4.71
N ASN A 175 0.51 -5.38 -5.09
CA ASN A 175 1.13 -4.05 -5.15
C ASN A 175 0.82 -3.41 -6.53
N ILE A 176 0.16 -2.25 -6.52
CA ILE A 176 -0.22 -1.52 -7.72
C ILE A 176 0.54 -0.20 -7.73
N GLY A 177 1.35 -0.01 -8.77
CA GLY A 177 2.20 1.16 -8.92
C GLY A 177 1.44 2.48 -9.14
N LEU A 178 2.18 3.57 -9.01
CA LEU A 178 1.66 4.91 -9.25
C LEU A 178 1.08 5.02 -10.67
N TRP A 179 -0.09 5.66 -10.78
CA TRP A 179 -0.77 5.92 -12.06
C TRP A 179 -1.06 4.68 -12.90
N THR A 180 -1.03 3.46 -12.33
CA THR A 180 -1.25 2.22 -13.09
C THR A 180 -2.49 2.29 -13.96
N PHE A 181 -3.61 2.80 -13.44
CA PHE A 181 -4.87 2.95 -14.18
C PHE A 181 -5.23 4.41 -14.45
N ASP A 182 -4.31 5.36 -14.31
CA ASP A 182 -4.63 6.78 -14.52
C ASP A 182 -5.03 7.05 -15.99
N LYS A 183 -5.95 7.99 -16.18
CA LYS A 183 -6.59 8.27 -17.49
C LYS A 183 -7.27 7.06 -18.13
N THR A 184 -7.92 6.24 -17.32
CA THR A 184 -8.80 5.15 -17.79
C THR A 184 -10.24 5.43 -17.35
N PRO A 185 -11.26 5.11 -18.18
CA PRO A 185 -12.65 5.18 -17.75
C PRO A 185 -12.94 4.39 -16.47
N TRP A 186 -12.25 3.25 -16.27
CA TRP A 186 -12.43 2.42 -15.08
C TRP A 186 -12.08 3.13 -13.77
N ILE A 187 -10.91 3.79 -13.69
CA ILE A 187 -10.54 4.50 -12.45
C ILE A 187 -11.40 5.76 -12.26
N GLU A 188 -11.74 6.45 -13.35
CA GLU A 188 -12.57 7.65 -13.32
C GLU A 188 -13.97 7.35 -12.77
N GLU A 189 -14.59 6.25 -13.19
CA GLU A 189 -15.88 5.81 -12.64
C GLU A 189 -15.75 5.40 -11.17
N LYS A 190 -14.69 4.67 -10.79
CA LYS A 190 -14.44 4.28 -9.39
C LYS A 190 -14.30 5.48 -8.46
N GLN A 191 -13.59 6.52 -8.88
CA GLN A 191 -13.43 7.74 -8.10
C GLN A 191 -14.73 8.55 -7.97
N LYS A 192 -15.64 8.48 -8.95
CA LYS A 192 -16.99 9.08 -8.84
C LYS A 192 -17.86 8.35 -7.83
N GLU A 193 -17.69 7.02 -7.72
CA GLU A 193 -18.40 6.19 -6.71
C GLU A 193 -17.90 6.50 -5.30
N ASN A 194 -16.57 6.53 -5.10
CA ASN A 194 -15.95 6.78 -3.81
C ASN A 194 -14.54 7.40 -3.99
N PRO A 195 -14.21 8.51 -3.31
CA PRO A 195 -12.85 9.06 -3.35
C PRO A 195 -11.79 8.10 -2.80
N LEU A 196 -12.17 7.16 -1.92
CA LEU A 196 -11.34 6.03 -1.50
C LEU A 196 -11.59 4.84 -2.44
N VAL A 197 -10.75 4.70 -3.45
CA VAL A 197 -10.82 3.58 -4.38
C VAL A 197 -10.13 2.37 -3.76
N ILE A 198 -10.94 1.36 -3.41
CA ILE A 198 -10.51 0.11 -2.80
C ILE A 198 -10.85 -1.05 -3.75
N VAL A 199 -9.88 -1.93 -3.98
CA VAL A 199 -10.00 -3.14 -4.81
C VAL A 199 -9.41 -4.31 -4.03
N ASN A 200 -10.21 -5.35 -3.77
CA ASN A 200 -9.81 -6.53 -3.01
C ASN A 200 -9.06 -6.18 -1.72
N ASN A 201 -9.67 -5.35 -0.86
CA ASN A 201 -9.11 -4.87 0.41
C ASN A 201 -7.82 -4.03 0.30
N THR A 202 -7.36 -3.72 -0.93
CA THR A 202 -6.25 -2.82 -1.18
C THR A 202 -6.78 -1.44 -1.55
N LEU A 203 -6.37 -0.42 -0.80
CA LEU A 203 -6.61 0.97 -1.13
C LEU A 203 -5.58 1.44 -2.16
N ILE A 204 -6.03 1.70 -3.38
CA ILE A 204 -5.16 1.99 -4.53
C ILE A 204 -5.12 3.47 -4.87
N LEU A 205 -6.14 4.25 -4.48
CA LEU A 205 -6.21 5.67 -4.79
C LEU A 205 -7.11 6.41 -3.78
N GLY A 206 -6.57 7.48 -3.20
CA GLY A 206 -7.22 8.37 -2.25
C GLY A 206 -6.86 9.85 -2.47
N VAL A 207 -6.19 10.19 -3.57
CA VAL A 207 -5.68 11.57 -3.85
C VAL A 207 -6.76 12.65 -3.92
N THR A 208 -8.03 12.27 -4.14
CA THR A 208 -9.18 13.19 -4.17
C THR A 208 -9.95 13.25 -2.84
N CYS A 209 -9.50 12.52 -1.82
CA CYS A 209 -10.08 12.59 -0.48
C CYS A 209 -9.95 14.00 0.10
N SER A 210 -10.94 14.39 0.89
CA SER A 210 -10.99 15.72 1.48
C SER A 210 -11.54 15.68 2.90
N GLY A 211 -11.09 16.62 3.72
CA GLY A 211 -11.44 16.66 5.14
C GLY A 211 -10.85 15.50 5.90
N ASP A 212 -11.63 14.95 6.81
CA ASP A 212 -11.20 13.93 7.75
C ASP A 212 -11.57 12.54 7.25
N VAL A 213 -10.60 11.63 7.21
CA VAL A 213 -10.76 10.31 6.59
C VAL A 213 -10.51 9.20 7.60
N ILE A 214 -11.43 8.26 7.66
CA ILE A 214 -11.22 6.98 8.34
C ILE A 214 -11.11 5.92 7.24
N ILE A 215 -9.98 5.24 7.17
CA ILE A 215 -9.81 4.12 6.25
C ILE A 215 -10.72 2.98 6.74
N PRO A 216 -11.54 2.36 5.86
CA PRO A 216 -12.46 1.30 6.27
C PRO A 216 -11.75 0.04 6.82
N ASP A 217 -12.36 -0.62 7.81
CA ASP A 217 -11.81 -1.82 8.49
C ASP A 217 -11.64 -3.06 7.60
N ASN A 218 -12.17 -3.04 6.36
CA ASN A 218 -11.92 -4.11 5.41
C ASN A 218 -10.61 -3.90 4.62
N VAL A 219 -9.94 -2.76 4.75
CA VAL A 219 -8.68 -2.49 4.06
C VAL A 219 -7.52 -3.17 4.79
N THR A 220 -6.73 -3.97 4.07
CA THR A 220 -5.54 -4.66 4.58
C THR A 220 -4.23 -4.01 4.10
N ARG A 221 -4.28 -3.25 3.01
CA ARG A 221 -3.12 -2.64 2.37
C ARG A 221 -3.44 -1.25 1.83
N ILE A 222 -2.51 -0.32 1.99
CA ILE A 222 -2.48 0.97 1.30
C ILE A 222 -1.31 0.92 0.32
N CYS A 223 -1.57 1.10 -0.98
CA CYS A 223 -0.52 1.05 -2.00
C CYS A 223 0.47 2.21 -1.90
N ASP A 224 1.61 2.02 -2.57
CA ASP A 224 2.57 3.10 -2.77
C ASP A 224 1.86 4.28 -3.44
N TYR A 225 2.14 5.50 -2.96
CA TYR A 225 1.56 6.75 -3.48
C TYR A 225 0.02 6.88 -3.42
N ALA A 226 -0.71 6.03 -2.69
CA ALA A 226 -2.18 6.01 -2.73
C ALA A 226 -2.85 7.37 -2.43
N PHE A 227 -2.28 8.15 -1.52
CA PHE A 227 -2.69 9.52 -1.16
C PHE A 227 -1.63 10.57 -1.51
N LEU A 228 -0.72 10.30 -2.45
CA LEU A 228 0.28 11.28 -2.90
C LEU A 228 -0.40 12.62 -3.24
N GLN A 229 0.06 13.71 -2.62
CA GLN A 229 -0.49 15.05 -2.84
C GLN A 229 -2.01 15.17 -2.60
N ALA A 230 -2.57 14.40 -1.66
CA ALA A 230 -3.96 14.54 -1.22
C ALA A 230 -4.16 15.86 -0.42
N ASN A 231 -4.02 16.99 -1.10
CA ASN A 231 -3.91 18.32 -0.52
C ASN A 231 -5.22 18.87 0.05
N LEU A 232 -6.31 18.10 0.02
CA LEU A 232 -7.57 18.43 0.69
C LEU A 232 -7.79 17.58 1.95
N LEU A 233 -6.96 16.57 2.20
CA LEU A 233 -6.97 15.71 3.38
C LEU A 233 -6.50 16.51 4.60
N ASN A 234 -7.33 16.56 5.65
CA ASN A 234 -7.02 17.23 6.92
C ASN A 234 -6.47 16.23 7.96
N SER A 235 -7.04 15.03 8.03
CA SER A 235 -6.61 13.98 8.97
C SER A 235 -6.89 12.59 8.41
N VAL A 236 -6.15 11.58 8.88
CA VAL A 236 -6.37 10.19 8.50
C VAL A 236 -6.23 9.24 9.69
N ILE A 237 -7.17 8.30 9.79
CA ILE A 237 -7.11 7.15 10.70
C ILE A 237 -6.88 5.89 9.88
N ILE A 238 -5.77 5.22 10.18
CA ILE A 238 -5.40 3.93 9.62
C ILE A 238 -5.79 2.87 10.66
N PRO A 239 -6.81 2.02 10.38
CA PRO A 239 -7.33 1.05 11.33
C PRO A 239 -6.40 -0.17 11.47
N GLU A 240 -6.64 -0.99 12.50
CA GLU A 240 -5.84 -2.17 12.82
C GLU A 240 -5.87 -3.26 11.73
N SER A 241 -6.85 -3.19 10.83
CA SER A 241 -6.95 -4.10 9.68
C SER A 241 -5.80 -3.91 8.70
N VAL A 242 -5.25 -2.69 8.59
CA VAL A 242 -4.16 -2.39 7.66
C VAL A 242 -2.85 -3.00 8.17
N LYS A 243 -2.22 -3.82 7.34
CA LYS A 243 -0.95 -4.51 7.61
C LYS A 243 0.23 -3.94 6.84
N ASN A 244 -0.04 -3.15 5.79
CA ASN A 244 1.00 -2.54 4.98
C ASN A 244 0.60 -1.15 4.51
N ILE A 245 1.49 -0.18 4.70
CA ILE A 245 1.43 1.15 4.10
C ILE A 245 2.56 1.24 3.08
N GLY A 246 2.24 1.64 1.87
CA GLY A 246 3.18 1.80 0.77
C GLY A 246 4.16 2.94 0.95
N GLU A 247 5.25 2.91 0.18
CA GLU A 247 6.20 4.02 0.09
C GLU A 247 5.47 5.24 -0.48
N PHE A 248 5.84 6.43 0.02
CA PHE A 248 5.22 7.70 -0.41
C PHE A 248 3.69 7.76 -0.26
N ALA A 249 3.05 6.84 0.49
CA ALA A 249 1.59 6.69 0.49
C ALA A 249 0.85 7.99 0.82
N PHE A 250 1.36 8.81 1.75
CA PHE A 250 0.81 10.11 2.11
C PHE A 250 1.82 11.26 1.85
N CYS A 251 2.79 11.04 0.97
CA CYS A 251 3.81 12.05 0.67
C CYS A 251 3.17 13.32 0.09
N ASP A 252 3.70 14.48 0.50
CA ASP A 252 3.32 15.80 0.01
C ASP A 252 1.84 16.16 0.27
N CYS A 253 1.23 15.60 1.32
CA CYS A 253 -0.12 15.97 1.77
C CYS A 253 -0.08 17.29 2.56
N LYS A 254 -0.02 18.43 1.87
CA LYS A 254 0.24 19.75 2.48
C LYS A 254 -0.78 20.24 3.51
N ARG A 255 -1.97 19.63 3.58
CA ARG A 255 -3.02 19.98 4.55
C ARG A 255 -3.24 18.93 5.64
N LEU A 256 -2.53 17.81 5.58
CA LEU A 256 -2.64 16.75 6.57
C LEU A 256 -2.05 17.24 7.89
N LYS A 257 -2.88 17.28 8.94
CA LYS A 257 -2.55 17.80 10.27
C LYS A 257 -2.38 16.71 11.31
N SER A 258 -3.11 15.62 11.19
CA SER A 258 -3.11 14.54 12.17
C SER A 258 -3.18 13.19 11.49
N VAL A 259 -2.34 12.27 11.94
CA VAL A 259 -2.31 10.87 11.49
C VAL A 259 -2.43 9.98 12.70
N ILE A 260 -3.34 9.01 12.65
CA ILE A 260 -3.47 7.96 13.65
C ILE A 260 -3.20 6.62 12.99
N ILE A 261 -2.14 5.96 13.41
CA ILE A 261 -1.78 4.61 12.95
C ILE A 261 -2.10 3.63 14.08
N SER A 262 -3.13 2.82 13.88
CA SER A 262 -3.53 1.80 14.86
C SER A 262 -2.58 0.59 14.83
N GLU A 263 -2.71 -0.29 15.82
CA GLU A 263 -1.89 -1.50 15.97
C GLU A 263 -1.84 -2.39 14.72
N GLY A 264 -0.71 -3.05 14.50
CA GLY A 264 -0.51 -4.01 13.40
C GLY A 264 0.43 -3.55 12.29
N ILE A 265 0.81 -2.27 12.28
CA ILE A 265 1.86 -1.73 11.41
C ILE A 265 3.23 -1.89 12.10
N THR A 266 4.16 -2.57 11.43
CA THR A 266 5.52 -2.80 11.93
C THR A 266 6.56 -1.88 11.30
N ASN A 267 6.26 -1.26 10.16
CA ASN A 267 7.18 -0.39 9.45
C ASN A 267 6.46 0.83 8.83
N ILE A 268 7.00 2.03 9.04
CA ILE A 268 6.66 3.21 8.25
C ILE A 268 7.71 3.36 7.16
N LYS A 269 7.32 3.12 5.91
CA LYS A 269 8.23 3.05 4.77
C LYS A 269 8.77 4.42 4.32
N GLU A 270 9.72 4.36 3.39
CA GLU A 270 10.37 5.54 2.81
C GLU A 270 9.35 6.60 2.37
N TYR A 271 9.58 7.84 2.81
CA TYR A 271 8.74 9.01 2.51
C TYR A 271 7.23 8.86 2.78
N THR A 272 6.78 7.89 3.58
CA THR A 272 5.33 7.62 3.78
C THR A 272 4.55 8.89 4.12
N PHE A 273 5.07 9.75 5.00
CA PHE A 273 4.53 11.06 5.37
C PHE A 273 5.50 12.22 5.08
N GLY A 274 6.45 12.02 4.15
CA GLY A 274 7.40 13.06 3.77
C GLY A 274 6.70 14.28 3.15
N TYR A 275 7.23 15.48 3.39
CA TYR A 275 6.71 16.76 2.89
C TYR A 275 5.26 17.07 3.31
N CYS A 276 4.81 16.53 4.44
CA CYS A 276 3.54 16.89 5.06
C CYS A 276 3.72 18.14 5.95
N ASP A 277 3.93 19.30 5.33
CA ASP A 277 4.35 20.53 6.03
C ASP A 277 3.42 20.92 7.19
N SER A 278 2.12 20.62 7.09
CA SER A 278 1.10 20.95 8.11
C SER A 278 0.92 19.88 9.19
N LEU A 279 1.69 18.78 9.17
CA LEU A 279 1.51 17.66 10.09
C LEU A 279 1.89 18.09 11.51
N LEU A 280 0.89 18.25 12.38
CA LEU A 280 1.05 18.69 13.76
C LEU A 280 1.27 17.52 14.72
N SER A 281 0.60 16.40 14.47
CA SER A 281 0.67 15.21 15.33
C SER A 281 0.62 13.91 14.53
N VAL A 282 1.37 12.93 15.01
CA VAL A 282 1.30 11.54 14.55
C VAL A 282 1.24 10.63 15.77
N THR A 283 0.28 9.71 15.76
CA THR A 283 0.20 8.58 16.69
C THR A 283 0.82 7.36 16.02
N LEU A 284 1.89 6.83 16.61
CA LEU A 284 2.57 5.60 16.18
C LEU A 284 2.14 4.42 17.06
N PRO A 285 1.97 3.21 16.51
CA PRO A 285 1.52 2.05 17.27
C PRO A 285 2.67 1.34 18.00
N ASP A 286 2.36 0.65 19.09
CA ASP A 286 3.33 -0.15 19.86
C ASP A 286 3.93 -1.28 19.02
N SER A 287 3.20 -1.78 18.01
CA SER A 287 3.70 -2.78 17.07
C SER A 287 4.84 -2.29 16.16
N LEU A 288 5.15 -0.99 16.13
CA LEU A 288 6.13 -0.41 15.23
C LEU A 288 7.56 -0.82 15.60
N THR A 289 8.31 -1.35 14.64
CA THR A 289 9.72 -1.76 14.83
C THR A 289 10.72 -0.93 14.01
N ASN A 290 10.26 -0.32 12.92
CA ASN A 290 11.09 0.37 11.95
C ASN A 290 10.44 1.66 11.46
N ILE A 291 11.27 2.71 11.30
CA ILE A 291 10.91 3.94 10.60
C ILE A 291 11.96 4.12 9.50
N ASP A 292 11.58 3.93 8.25
CA ASP A 292 12.50 3.96 7.11
C ASP A 292 12.96 5.39 6.76
N PRO A 293 13.98 5.53 5.88
CA PRO A 293 14.51 6.84 5.51
C PRO A 293 13.45 7.85 5.07
N TYR A 294 13.60 9.09 5.52
CA TYR A 294 12.73 10.22 5.17
C TYR A 294 11.23 10.05 5.46
N ALA A 295 10.82 9.05 6.26
CA ALA A 295 9.41 8.74 6.54
C ALA A 295 8.55 9.94 6.94
N PHE A 296 9.10 10.88 7.72
CA PHE A 296 8.47 12.13 8.17
C PHE A 296 9.33 13.37 7.82
N SER A 297 10.19 13.28 6.79
CA SER A 297 11.04 14.42 6.40
C SER A 297 10.18 15.63 6.02
N SER A 298 10.61 16.84 6.39
CA SER A 298 9.93 18.10 6.08
C SER A 298 8.49 18.18 6.60
N CYS A 299 8.22 17.63 7.78
CA CYS A 299 7.00 17.90 8.54
C CYS A 299 7.19 19.16 9.40
N ASP A 300 7.17 20.32 8.75
CA ASP A 300 7.59 21.60 9.34
C ASP A 300 6.83 21.98 10.63
N GLU A 301 5.54 21.64 10.71
CA GLU A 301 4.68 21.94 11.86
C GLU A 301 4.69 20.85 12.96
N LEU A 302 5.43 19.75 12.78
CA LEU A 302 5.50 18.69 13.79
C LEU A 302 6.28 19.18 15.00
N VAL A 303 5.59 19.33 16.14
CA VAL A 303 6.19 19.89 17.37
C VAL A 303 6.81 18.83 18.25
N SER A 304 6.15 17.67 18.35
CA SER A 304 6.61 16.55 19.15
C SER A 304 6.21 15.22 18.54
N VAL A 305 6.98 14.18 18.83
CA VAL A 305 6.66 12.79 18.47
C VAL A 305 7.12 11.83 19.57
N THR A 306 6.30 10.81 19.83
CA THR A 306 6.67 9.68 20.67
C THR A 306 7.04 8.49 19.79
N ILE A 307 8.21 7.92 20.06
CA ILE A 307 8.78 6.77 19.38
C ILE A 307 8.51 5.55 20.27
N PRO A 308 7.64 4.62 19.83
CA PRO A 308 7.23 3.47 20.63
C PRO A 308 8.38 2.57 21.06
N GLY A 309 8.20 1.87 22.18
CA GLY A 309 9.27 1.09 22.82
C GLY A 309 9.90 -0.03 21.98
N ASN A 310 9.19 -0.51 20.95
CA ASN A 310 9.64 -1.59 20.06
C ASN A 310 10.43 -1.10 18.84
N VAL A 311 10.51 0.22 18.60
CA VAL A 311 11.28 0.77 17.48
C VAL A 311 12.78 0.51 17.71
N SER A 312 13.38 -0.20 16.77
CA SER A 312 14.78 -0.65 16.84
C SER A 312 15.68 0.01 15.80
N ASN A 313 15.10 0.57 14.74
CA ASN A 313 15.83 1.23 13.66
C ASN A 313 15.06 2.45 13.16
N ILE A 314 15.76 3.58 12.99
CA ILE A 314 15.26 4.82 12.42
C ILE A 314 16.21 5.26 11.31
N GLY A 315 15.73 5.24 10.07
CA GLY A 315 16.50 5.45 8.86
C GLY A 315 16.96 6.89 8.63
N ASP A 316 17.82 7.04 7.62
CA ASP A 316 18.41 8.31 7.22
C ASP A 316 17.36 9.42 7.05
N GLY A 317 17.56 10.54 7.73
CA GLY A 317 16.70 11.71 7.62
C GLY A 317 15.22 11.49 7.93
N ALA A 318 14.85 10.45 8.71
CA ALA A 318 13.45 10.12 8.99
C ALA A 318 12.61 11.31 9.48
N PHE A 319 13.19 12.22 10.26
CA PHE A 319 12.58 13.48 10.73
C PHE A 319 13.44 14.70 10.32
N ASN A 320 14.15 14.61 9.20
CA ASN A 320 14.97 15.71 8.69
C ASN A 320 14.08 16.91 8.32
N ASP A 321 14.61 18.13 8.46
CA ASP A 321 13.91 19.39 8.16
C ASP A 321 12.55 19.55 8.87
N CYS A 322 12.31 18.90 10.01
CA CYS A 322 11.15 19.18 10.87
C CYS A 322 11.43 20.42 11.74
N TRP A 323 11.27 21.61 11.17
CA TRP A 323 11.77 22.87 11.77
C TRP A 323 11.17 23.24 13.13
N ASN A 324 9.92 22.84 13.42
CA ASN A 324 9.29 23.10 14.71
C ASN A 324 9.44 21.94 15.72
N LEU A 325 10.12 20.85 15.35
CA LEU A 325 10.31 19.71 16.23
C LEU A 325 11.16 20.13 17.44
N ALA A 326 10.51 20.14 18.59
CA ALA A 326 11.08 20.60 19.86
C ALA A 326 11.28 19.45 20.84
N SER A 327 10.53 18.35 20.72
CA SER A 327 10.59 17.24 21.68
C SER A 327 10.39 15.91 20.99
N VAL A 328 11.29 14.96 21.25
CA VAL A 328 11.14 13.57 20.81
C VAL A 328 11.21 12.67 22.03
N PHE A 329 10.16 11.89 22.26
CA PHE A 329 10.10 10.95 23.39
C PHE A 329 10.41 9.55 22.89
N PHE A 330 11.38 8.88 23.51
CA PHE A 330 11.64 7.47 23.28
C PHE A 330 11.17 6.68 24.48
N GLU A 331 10.31 5.70 24.23
CA GLU A 331 9.85 4.79 25.29
C GLU A 331 10.79 3.61 25.50
N SER A 332 11.64 3.33 24.50
CA SER A 332 12.48 2.13 24.53
C SER A 332 13.49 2.16 25.67
N SER A 333 13.73 0.98 26.21
CA SER A 333 14.81 0.75 27.18
C SER A 333 16.19 0.69 26.53
N LYS A 334 16.24 0.52 25.19
CA LYS A 334 17.45 0.36 24.41
C LYS A 334 17.51 1.44 23.32
N PRO A 335 18.67 2.08 23.11
CA PRO A 335 18.83 3.03 22.02
C PRO A 335 18.60 2.33 20.66
N ALA A 336 17.78 2.95 19.81
CA ALA A 336 17.57 2.49 18.44
C ALA A 336 18.83 2.73 17.59
N GLU A 337 19.00 1.94 16.54
CA GLU A 337 19.97 2.24 15.48
C GLU A 337 19.49 3.48 14.71
N LEU A 338 20.36 4.47 14.56
CA LEU A 338 20.07 5.73 13.87
C LEU A 338 20.82 5.81 12.54
N GLY A 339 20.09 6.18 11.49
CA GLY A 339 20.64 6.60 10.22
C GLY A 339 21.31 7.97 10.29
N SER A 340 21.84 8.41 9.16
CA SER A 340 22.44 9.73 9.01
C SER A 340 21.37 10.82 9.16
N ALA A 341 21.66 11.83 9.98
CA ALA A 341 20.83 13.04 10.10
C ALA A 341 19.33 12.77 10.39
N VAL A 342 19.00 11.78 11.23
CA VAL A 342 17.60 11.43 11.61
C VAL A 342 16.77 12.66 11.96
N PHE A 343 17.28 13.55 12.83
CA PHE A 343 16.61 14.81 13.21
C PHE A 343 17.19 16.03 12.49
N GLY A 344 17.98 15.81 11.43
CA GLY A 344 18.45 16.85 10.52
C GLY A 344 19.26 17.97 11.17
N LYS A 345 19.00 19.21 10.73
CA LYS A 345 19.27 20.43 11.48
C LYS A 345 18.11 20.61 12.48
N PRO A 346 18.21 20.12 13.72
CA PRO A 346 17.14 20.32 14.67
C PRO A 346 16.91 21.81 14.89
N SER A 347 15.70 22.18 15.30
CA SER A 347 15.51 23.49 15.91
C SER A 347 16.54 23.65 17.04
N ASP A 348 17.05 24.85 17.30
CA ASP A 348 17.97 25.12 18.44
C ASP A 348 17.35 24.75 19.82
N LYS A 349 16.11 24.22 19.83
CA LYS A 349 15.30 23.88 20.99
C LYS A 349 15.02 22.38 21.12
N LEU A 350 15.47 21.52 20.20
CA LEU A 350 15.18 20.08 20.26
C LEU A 350 15.73 19.47 21.55
N THR A 351 14.87 18.77 22.28
CA THR A 351 15.22 17.91 23.42
C THR A 351 14.78 16.48 23.13
N ILE A 352 15.67 15.53 23.39
CA ILE A 352 15.34 14.09 23.32
C ILE A 352 15.07 13.60 24.74
N TYR A 353 13.88 13.05 24.94
CA TYR A 353 13.44 12.48 26.22
C TYR A 353 13.54 10.96 26.17
N VAL A 354 14.19 10.38 27.18
CA VAL A 354 14.32 8.93 27.35
C VAL A 354 13.97 8.54 28.79
N PRO A 355 13.67 7.25 29.09
CA PRO A 355 13.38 6.83 30.45
C PRO A 355 14.55 7.19 31.38
N ALA A 356 14.25 7.74 32.55
CA ALA A 356 15.25 8.39 33.41
C ALA A 356 16.41 7.45 33.80
N ASP A 357 16.14 6.16 33.96
CA ASP A 357 17.13 5.13 34.28
C ASP A 357 17.94 4.63 33.06
N LYS A 358 17.66 5.17 31.86
CA LYS A 358 18.30 4.81 30.59
C LYS A 358 19.12 5.92 29.96
N ILE A 359 19.11 7.14 30.51
CA ILE A 359 19.88 8.29 29.99
C ILE A 359 21.33 7.91 29.69
N GLU A 360 21.99 7.25 30.64
CA GLU A 360 23.39 6.87 30.50
C GLU A 360 23.61 5.80 29.41
N ASN A 361 22.63 4.93 29.17
CA ASN A 361 22.71 3.94 28.09
C ASN A 361 22.64 4.62 26.72
N TYR A 362 21.77 5.61 26.56
CA TYR A 362 21.66 6.38 25.32
C TYR A 362 22.89 7.25 25.08
N LYS A 363 23.40 7.95 26.10
CA LYS A 363 24.59 8.81 25.96
C LYS A 363 25.87 8.04 25.64
N ASN A 364 25.95 6.75 25.98
CA ASN A 364 27.10 5.91 25.71
C ASN A 364 26.98 5.08 24.41
N ALA A 365 25.86 5.20 23.68
CA ALA A 365 25.70 4.53 22.40
C ALA A 365 26.35 5.39 21.30
N THR A 366 27.27 4.79 20.55
CA THR A 366 28.09 5.47 19.53
C THR A 366 27.27 6.18 18.45
N GLU A 367 26.13 5.60 18.09
CA GLU A 367 25.18 6.11 17.11
C GLU A 367 24.45 7.37 17.61
N TRP A 368 24.49 7.62 18.92
CA TRP A 368 23.81 8.72 19.61
C TRP A 368 24.76 9.85 20.04
N ASP A 369 26.07 9.71 19.79
CA ASP A 369 27.09 10.69 20.20
C ASP A 369 26.73 12.13 19.75
N TYR A 370 26.15 12.28 18.55
CA TYR A 370 25.72 13.57 18.02
C TYR A 370 24.59 14.24 18.83
N TYR A 371 23.74 13.43 19.49
CA TYR A 371 22.59 13.91 20.26
C TYR A 371 22.82 13.87 21.78
N ALA A 372 23.98 13.40 22.25
CA ALA A 372 24.23 13.15 23.67
C ALA A 372 23.97 14.35 24.60
N ASP A 373 24.22 15.57 24.11
CA ASP A 373 24.04 16.81 24.87
C ASP A 373 22.58 17.26 25.00
N ILE A 374 21.69 16.77 24.13
CA ILE A 374 20.26 17.14 24.12
C ILE A 374 19.36 16.06 24.73
N ILE A 375 19.95 15.00 25.31
CA ILE A 375 19.20 13.93 25.98
C ILE A 375 18.89 14.31 27.43
N SER A 376 17.61 14.20 27.79
CA SER A 376 17.03 14.49 29.11
C SER A 376 16.12 13.36 29.60
N ALA A 377 15.87 13.32 30.90
CA ALA A 377 14.85 12.43 31.47
C ALA A 377 13.46 12.82 30.98
N SER A 378 12.65 11.86 30.54
CA SER A 378 11.23 12.11 30.30
C SER A 378 10.61 12.77 31.54
N PRO A 379 9.83 13.86 31.37
CA PRO A 379 9.15 14.50 32.48
C PRO A 379 8.25 13.48 33.18
N SER A 380 8.25 13.46 34.52
CA SER A 380 7.32 12.61 35.27
C SER A 380 5.90 13.06 34.95
N SER A 381 5.01 12.13 34.63
CA SER A 381 3.56 12.33 34.51
C SER A 381 2.99 12.84 35.84
N ALA A 382 3.15 14.12 36.09
CA ALA A 382 2.46 14.81 37.16
C ALA A 382 1.28 15.48 36.49
N SER A 383 0.07 14.98 36.75
CA SER A 383 -1.17 15.56 36.24
C SER A 383 -1.18 17.08 36.44
N PRO A 384 -1.66 17.86 35.45
CA PRO A 384 -1.69 19.31 35.59
C PRO A 384 -2.57 19.66 36.81
N SER A 385 -2.05 20.48 37.73
CA SER A 385 -2.86 21.01 38.82
C SER A 385 -3.91 21.97 38.26
N ASP A 386 -5.19 21.70 38.58
CA ASP A 386 -6.37 22.49 38.23
C ASP A 386 -6.12 24.00 38.31
N ASN A 387 -6.28 24.70 37.19
CA ASN A 387 -6.69 26.09 37.21
C ASN A 387 -7.29 26.57 35.88
N GLU A 388 -8.52 26.15 35.59
CA GLU A 388 -9.60 26.98 35.01
C GLU A 388 -10.84 26.10 34.80
N THR A 389 -12.00 26.57 35.26
CA THR A 389 -13.30 25.90 35.11
C THR A 389 -13.78 25.94 33.65
N LEU A 390 -13.13 25.18 32.77
CA LEU A 390 -13.61 24.89 31.41
C LEU A 390 -14.57 23.70 31.48
N THR A 391 -15.81 23.90 31.06
CA THR A 391 -16.80 22.82 30.95
C THR A 391 -16.67 22.16 29.58
N TYR A 392 -16.04 20.99 29.52
CA TYR A 392 -16.00 20.13 28.33
C TYR A 392 -17.35 19.43 28.15
N LYS A 393 -17.84 19.32 26.92
CA LYS A 393 -19.06 18.55 26.62
C LYS A 393 -18.67 17.09 26.36
N MET A 394 -19.60 16.17 26.60
CA MET A 394 -19.38 14.75 26.25
C MET A 394 -19.00 14.63 24.77
N GLY A 395 -17.84 14.04 24.50
CA GLY A 395 -17.27 13.91 23.18
C GLY A 395 -16.46 15.11 22.65
N ASP A 396 -16.47 16.26 23.33
CA ASP A 396 -15.70 17.48 23.00
C ASP A 396 -14.63 17.65 24.08
N PHE A 397 -13.52 16.92 23.92
CA PHE A 397 -12.46 16.82 24.92
C PHE A 397 -11.13 17.37 24.40
N ASP A 398 -11.11 17.94 23.19
CA ASP A 398 -10.10 18.91 22.79
C ASP A 398 -10.47 20.38 23.14
N GLY A 399 -11.74 20.65 23.45
CA GLY A 399 -12.24 21.93 23.95
C GLY A 399 -12.51 22.97 22.86
N ASP A 400 -12.56 22.56 21.58
CA ASP A 400 -12.80 23.46 20.45
C ASP A 400 -14.30 23.79 20.25
N GLY A 401 -15.18 23.13 21.00
CA GLY A 401 -16.63 23.36 20.98
C GLY A 401 -17.39 22.48 19.99
N LYS A 402 -16.69 21.61 19.24
CA LYS A 402 -17.25 20.62 18.31
C LYS A 402 -16.99 19.21 18.86
N VAL A 403 -17.74 18.25 18.33
CA VAL A 403 -17.56 16.82 18.59
C VAL A 403 -17.22 16.21 17.23
N ASP A 404 -15.94 16.15 16.91
CA ASP A 404 -15.48 15.71 15.59
C ASP A 404 -14.21 14.85 15.66
N ILE A 405 -13.50 14.69 14.55
CA ILE A 405 -12.34 13.81 14.52
C ILE A 405 -11.16 14.36 15.34
N THR A 406 -11.11 15.68 15.60
CA THR A 406 -10.03 16.26 16.39
C THR A 406 -10.12 15.82 17.85
N ASP A 407 -11.34 15.60 18.35
CA ASP A 407 -11.59 14.86 19.58
C ASP A 407 -11.11 13.42 19.42
N LEU A 408 -11.50 12.68 18.38
CA LEU A 408 -11.03 11.30 18.23
C LEU A 408 -9.49 11.17 18.22
N SER A 409 -8.80 12.12 17.58
CA SER A 409 -7.35 12.29 17.66
C SER A 409 -6.86 12.59 19.07
N ALA A 410 -7.53 13.49 19.79
CA ALA A 410 -7.21 13.81 21.18
C ALA A 410 -7.31 12.58 22.09
N LEU A 411 -8.34 11.74 21.91
CA LEU A 411 -8.58 10.55 22.72
C LEU A 411 -7.56 9.49 22.36
N SER A 412 -7.26 9.32 21.07
CA SER A 412 -6.20 8.41 20.65
C SER A 412 -4.85 8.79 21.26
N LEU A 413 -4.51 10.08 21.26
CA LEU A 413 -3.29 10.59 21.90
C LEU A 413 -3.31 10.42 23.42
N TYR A 414 -4.48 10.55 24.07
CA TYR A 414 -4.60 10.30 25.51
C TYR A 414 -4.40 8.82 25.86
N LEU A 415 -5.01 7.92 25.08
CA LEU A 415 -4.95 6.48 25.33
C LEU A 415 -3.55 5.89 25.16
N ILE A 416 -2.72 6.50 24.32
CA ILE A 416 -1.30 6.12 24.15
C ILE A 416 -0.36 6.92 25.06
N GLY A 417 -0.87 7.85 25.89
CA GLY A 417 -0.07 8.64 26.82
C GLY A 417 0.62 9.88 26.23
N ASP A 418 0.43 10.17 24.94
CA ASP A 418 0.99 11.33 24.23
C ASP A 418 0.27 12.65 24.51
N ARG A 419 -0.90 12.59 25.15
CA ARG A 419 -1.65 13.75 25.59
C ARG A 419 -2.19 13.51 26.99
N GLU A 420 -1.83 14.36 27.94
CA GLU A 420 -2.49 14.34 29.24
C GLU A 420 -3.87 15.00 29.14
N PHE A 421 -4.88 14.32 29.67
CA PHE A 421 -6.20 14.89 29.90
C PHE A 421 -6.32 15.38 31.34
N THR A 422 -6.96 16.54 31.51
CA THR A 422 -7.49 16.96 32.81
C THR A 422 -8.62 16.03 33.25
N GLU A 423 -8.97 16.00 34.54
CA GLU A 423 -10.10 15.20 35.04
C GLU A 423 -11.41 15.50 34.27
N ALA A 424 -11.60 16.75 33.86
CA ALA A 424 -12.77 17.17 33.08
C ALA A 424 -12.79 16.58 31.65
N GLN A 425 -11.62 16.47 31.00
CA GLN A 425 -11.49 15.85 29.68
C GLN A 425 -11.63 14.34 29.75
N ILE A 426 -11.06 13.68 30.76
CA ILE A 426 -11.26 12.23 31.01
C ILE A 426 -12.75 11.94 31.10
N LYS A 427 -13.48 12.71 31.90
CA LYS A 427 -14.93 12.55 32.06
C LYS A 427 -15.72 12.84 30.78
N ALA A 428 -15.26 13.75 29.94
CA ALA A 428 -15.87 14.04 28.64
C ALA A 428 -15.52 13.00 27.57
N ALA A 429 -14.43 12.25 27.77
CA ALA A 429 -13.93 11.23 26.86
C ALA A 429 -14.42 9.81 27.19
N ASP A 430 -14.91 9.56 28.41
CA ASP A 430 -15.72 8.39 28.78
C ASP A 430 -17.10 8.46 28.10
N VAL A 431 -17.08 8.27 26.78
CA VAL A 431 -18.27 8.36 25.94
C VAL A 431 -19.13 7.10 25.97
N THR A 432 -18.60 6.01 26.52
CA THR A 432 -19.35 4.80 26.85
C THR A 432 -20.11 4.91 28.17
N GLY A 433 -19.69 5.79 29.07
CA GLY A 433 -20.27 6.02 30.39
C GLY A 433 -19.95 4.91 31.39
N ASP A 434 -18.88 4.14 31.16
CA ASP A 434 -18.52 2.98 31.97
C ASP A 434 -17.58 3.31 33.15
N GLY A 435 -17.15 4.57 33.23
CA GLY A 435 -16.26 5.10 34.26
C GLY A 435 -14.77 4.95 33.94
N ASN A 436 -14.41 4.41 32.79
CA ASN A 436 -13.05 4.35 32.26
C ASN A 436 -12.94 5.21 31.00
N THR A 437 -11.71 5.58 30.63
CA THR A 437 -11.43 6.21 29.34
C THR A 437 -10.44 5.33 28.62
N ASP A 438 -10.94 4.44 27.77
CA ASP A 438 -10.16 3.36 27.16
C ASP A 438 -10.48 3.13 25.66
N LEU A 439 -10.02 1.99 25.12
CA LEU A 439 -10.26 1.63 23.71
C LEU A 439 -11.74 1.41 23.37
N ALA A 440 -12.59 1.10 24.35
CA ALA A 440 -14.04 1.02 24.15
C ALA A 440 -14.62 2.40 23.83
N ASP A 441 -14.15 3.46 24.50
CA ASP A 441 -14.51 4.84 24.19
C ASP A 441 -14.02 5.23 22.80
N LEU A 442 -12.78 4.88 22.46
CA LEU A 442 -12.24 5.13 21.12
C LEU A 442 -13.07 4.45 20.03
N ALA A 443 -13.45 3.19 20.24
CA ALA A 443 -14.27 2.43 19.29
C ALA A 443 -15.70 2.98 19.20
N HIS A 444 -16.30 3.32 20.34
CA HIS A 444 -17.62 3.93 20.39
C HIS A 444 -17.63 5.30 19.69
N PHE A 445 -16.61 6.12 19.96
CA PHE A 445 -16.44 7.44 19.35
C PHE A 445 -16.18 7.35 17.84
N LYS A 446 -15.34 6.40 17.39
CA LYS A 446 -15.16 6.06 15.95
C LYS A 446 -16.49 5.71 15.30
N GLN A 447 -17.26 4.82 15.93
CA GLN A 447 -18.56 4.40 15.41
C GLN A 447 -19.55 5.57 15.36
N PHE A 448 -19.58 6.42 16.38
CA PHE A 448 -20.37 7.63 16.43
C PHE A 448 -20.06 8.57 15.25
N LEU A 449 -18.78 8.90 15.04
CA LEU A 449 -18.35 9.78 13.96
C LEU A 449 -18.66 9.20 12.56
N SER A 450 -18.59 7.87 12.41
CA SER A 450 -18.94 7.19 11.17
C SER A 450 -20.43 7.28 10.79
N LYS A 451 -21.32 7.50 11.76
CA LYS A 451 -22.79 7.48 11.57
C LYS A 451 -23.43 8.86 11.36
N LYS A 452 -22.71 9.97 11.58
CA LYS A 452 -23.13 11.38 11.35
C LYS A 452 -24.50 11.85 11.91
N THR A 453 -25.29 11.07 12.67
CA THR A 453 -26.67 11.49 13.08
C THR A 453 -27.13 11.21 14.51
N GLU A 454 -26.36 10.60 15.41
CA GLU A 454 -26.81 10.40 16.80
C GLU A 454 -26.15 11.44 17.72
N LYS A 455 -26.81 11.83 18.81
CA LYS A 455 -26.19 12.59 19.91
C LYS A 455 -25.67 11.58 20.92
N PHE A 456 -24.64 11.94 21.69
CA PHE A 456 -24.36 11.23 22.94
C PHE A 456 -25.58 11.38 23.84
N ASP A 457 -26.39 10.32 23.93
CA ASP A 457 -27.48 10.27 24.90
C ASP A 457 -26.84 10.12 26.28
N ALA A 458 -26.95 11.16 27.10
CA ALA A 458 -26.53 11.12 28.49
C ALA A 458 -27.56 10.31 29.29
N GLU A 459 -27.20 9.11 29.73
CA GLU A 459 -27.87 8.43 30.85
C GLU A 459 -27.20 8.77 32.19
#